data_AF-A0A378WQ44-F1
#
_entry.id   AF-A0A378WQ44-F1
#
_cell.length_a   1.000
_cell.length_b   1.000
_cell.length_c   1.000
_cell.angle_alpha   90.00
_cell.angle_beta   90.00
_cell.angle_gamma   90.00
#
_symmetry.space_group_name_H-M   'P 1'
#
loop_
_entity.id
_entity.type
_entity.pdbx_description
1 polymer ?
#
loop_
_entity_poly.entity_id
_entity_poly.type
_entity_poly.pdbx_seq_one_letter_code
_entity_poly.pdbx_strand_id
1 'polypeptide(L)'
;MLIINGDITTPKTEQQVVEWLANYVTHPGIALSGVYIPRLDGGSTQADLLVFTPYAAAVIEVDALRKKARGPLSCSMNERWSVPGTHADPVQLRGDDLNPLHQVRRPVSALRTFVAELTRGPEPFVDGLVLLMPKSGTTVTLDKGPMPGGFTVLLGDSASQLYSWFGRTAQHRDRTPWTAELVVTVLTALRVDRTRDAESRRRLYADLVAEGFPTEVSAVRREEDTDSAASTPAPAPAPAPAPAPAPAPAPAPAPRVDPTPATASRAEPVPNGPTAAAPAGSTTQPSNFAPVPRQLPGERTSPPAARPPPTPRRPPPTRPKHRTPTGRSQAQTSALEPTPSTPPPPHRTPGRRRSLDPHLRHRLHGRQGPPPRTIRLPTRTVPGPATRGDNAIDLADHPIARHLSAFRNAHGRSNLLSVPNRVLNES
;
A
#
# COMPACT_ATOMS: atom_id res chain seq x y z
N MET A 1 11.20 8.44 6.54
CA MET A 1 10.69 7.07 6.80
C MET A 1 11.81 6.05 6.58
N LEU A 2 11.90 5.03 7.42
CA LEU A 2 12.87 3.93 7.25
C LEU A 2 12.44 3.01 6.10
N ILE A 3 13.36 2.68 5.18
CA ILE A 3 13.09 1.76 4.06
C ILE A 3 13.84 0.44 4.27
N ILE A 4 13.14 -0.68 4.13
CA ILE A 4 13.69 -2.05 4.12
C ILE A 4 13.45 -2.69 2.75
N ASN A 5 14.43 -3.43 2.25
CA ASN A 5 14.38 -4.20 0.99
C ASN A 5 14.09 -3.35 -0.25
N GLY A 6 14.59 -2.11 -0.31
CA GLY A 6 14.51 -1.24 -1.50
C GLY A 6 15.38 -1.73 -2.66
N ASP A 7 15.21 -3.00 -3.06
CA ASP A 7 16.00 -3.65 -4.09
C ASP A 7 15.85 -2.91 -5.44
N ILE A 8 16.98 -2.76 -6.13
CA ILE A 8 17.12 -2.15 -7.45
C ILE A 8 16.43 -2.97 -8.55
N THR A 9 16.05 -4.21 -8.29
CA THR A 9 15.35 -5.07 -9.26
C THR A 9 13.85 -4.75 -9.37
N THR A 10 13.32 -3.94 -8.46
CA THR A 10 11.91 -3.49 -8.48
C THR A 10 11.59 -2.69 -9.75
N PRO A 11 10.36 -2.78 -10.28
CA PRO A 11 9.90 -1.91 -11.36
C PRO A 11 10.15 -0.43 -11.03
N LYS A 12 10.56 0.37 -12.02
CA LYS A 12 10.83 1.82 -11.85
C LYS A 12 9.68 2.57 -11.15
N THR A 13 8.46 2.13 -11.40
CA THR A 13 7.25 2.68 -10.80
C THR A 13 7.24 2.48 -9.27
N GLU A 14 7.58 1.29 -8.79
CA GLU A 14 7.70 1.00 -7.35
C GLU A 14 8.87 1.76 -6.73
N GLN A 15 10.02 1.84 -7.43
CA GLN A 15 11.19 2.60 -6.98
C GLN A 15 10.84 4.08 -6.74
N GLN A 16 10.04 4.67 -7.64
CA GLN A 16 9.57 6.04 -7.48
C GLN A 16 8.72 6.21 -6.21
N VAL A 17 7.87 5.24 -5.88
CA VAL A 17 7.05 5.29 -4.65
C VAL A 17 7.93 5.07 -3.40
N VAL A 18 8.92 4.18 -3.47
CA VAL A 18 9.91 3.99 -2.40
C VAL A 18 10.68 5.29 -2.15
N GLU A 19 11.10 5.99 -3.22
CA GLU A 19 11.77 7.30 -3.12
C GLU A 19 10.85 8.35 -2.47
N TRP A 20 9.56 8.37 -2.81
CA TRP A 20 8.59 9.22 -2.13
C TRP A 20 8.53 8.90 -0.63
N LEU A 21 8.35 7.63 -0.26
CA LEU A 21 8.30 7.22 1.15
C LEU A 21 9.59 7.56 1.89
N ALA A 22 10.76 7.39 1.27
CA ALA A 22 12.04 7.76 1.85
C ALA A 22 12.12 9.27 2.18
N ASN A 23 11.59 10.11 1.28
CA ASN A 23 11.50 11.55 1.43
C ASN A 23 10.32 12.02 2.30
N TYR A 24 9.48 11.10 2.79
CA TYR A 24 8.37 11.45 3.66
C TYR A 24 8.87 11.69 5.09
N VAL A 25 8.85 12.97 5.47
CA VAL A 25 9.36 13.44 6.78
C VAL A 25 8.25 13.82 7.77
N THR A 26 7.00 13.96 7.30
CA THR A 26 5.90 14.45 8.14
C THR A 26 5.43 13.43 9.16
N HIS A 27 5.30 12.16 8.75
CA HIS A 27 4.99 11.08 9.66
C HIS A 27 6.12 10.06 9.59
N PRO A 28 6.77 9.79 10.73
CA PRO A 28 7.78 8.76 10.79
C PRO A 28 7.14 7.38 10.61
N GLY A 29 7.95 6.39 10.25
CA GLY A 29 7.42 5.10 9.84
C GLY A 29 8.47 4.18 9.26
N ILE A 30 8.01 3.01 8.84
CA ILE A 30 8.82 2.03 8.13
C ILE A 30 8.06 1.50 6.90
N ALA A 31 8.76 1.36 5.78
CA ALA A 31 8.22 0.77 4.55
C ALA A 31 9.08 -0.41 4.10
N LEU A 32 8.42 -1.46 3.63
CA LEU A 32 9.01 -2.66 3.09
C LEU A 32 8.53 -2.88 1.67
N SER A 33 9.44 -3.08 0.73
CA SER A 33 9.10 -3.45 -0.65
C SER A 33 9.17 -4.95 -0.90
N GLY A 34 8.26 -5.45 -1.75
CA GLY A 34 8.24 -6.82 -2.26
C GLY A 34 8.05 -7.89 -1.17
N VAL A 35 7.25 -7.62 -0.14
CA VAL A 35 7.09 -8.53 0.99
C VAL A 35 6.09 -9.65 0.67
N TYR A 36 6.41 -10.88 1.07
CA TYR A 36 5.50 -12.02 1.00
C TYR A 36 4.79 -12.21 2.34
N ILE A 37 3.46 -12.16 2.31
CA ILE A 37 2.60 -12.30 3.48
C ILE A 37 2.04 -13.73 3.48
N PRO A 38 2.27 -14.52 4.54
CA PRO A 38 1.78 -15.89 4.61
C PRO A 38 0.25 -15.91 4.72
N ARG A 39 -0.35 -16.96 4.17
CA ARG A 39 -1.79 -17.23 4.21
C ARG A 39 -2.04 -18.48 5.03
N LEU A 40 -3.23 -18.58 5.64
CA LEU A 40 -3.63 -19.74 6.43
C LEU A 40 -3.69 -21.05 5.63
N ASP A 41 -3.90 -20.96 4.32
CA ASP A 41 -3.91 -22.13 3.43
C ASP A 41 -2.49 -22.65 3.11
N GLY A 42 -1.46 -22.14 3.79
CA GLY A 42 -0.07 -22.51 3.59
C GLY A 42 0.60 -21.82 2.40
N GLY A 43 -0.15 -21.00 1.65
CA GLY A 43 0.40 -20.16 0.59
C GLY A 43 1.04 -18.88 1.13
N SER A 44 1.55 -18.07 0.21
CA SER A 44 1.88 -16.66 0.48
C SER A 44 1.34 -15.79 -0.64
N THR A 45 1.15 -14.51 -0.35
CA THR A 45 0.77 -13.49 -1.31
C THR A 45 1.75 -12.35 -1.22
N GLN A 46 2.18 -11.84 -2.38
CA GLN A 46 3.09 -10.72 -2.44
C GLN A 46 2.32 -9.40 -2.29
N ALA A 47 2.90 -8.46 -1.56
CA ALA A 47 2.54 -7.06 -1.57
C ALA A 47 3.70 -6.23 -2.13
N ASP A 48 3.40 -5.25 -2.98
CA ASP A 48 4.43 -4.39 -3.57
C ASP A 48 5.08 -3.53 -2.49
N LEU A 49 4.25 -2.93 -1.62
CA LEU A 49 4.72 -2.25 -0.42
C LEU A 49 3.87 -2.61 0.80
N LEU A 50 4.53 -2.70 1.94
CA LEU A 50 3.92 -2.74 3.26
C LEU A 50 4.49 -1.60 4.09
N VAL A 51 3.64 -0.69 4.54
CA VAL A 51 4.02 0.50 5.28
C VAL A 51 3.39 0.48 6.67
N PHE A 52 4.21 0.71 7.69
CA PHE A 52 3.76 0.96 9.06
C PHE A 52 4.11 2.39 9.46
N THR A 53 3.16 3.02 10.13
CA THR A 53 3.34 4.26 10.89
C THR A 53 2.77 4.01 12.29
N PRO A 54 3.05 4.85 13.29
CA PRO A 54 2.48 4.67 14.63
C PRO A 54 0.94 4.55 14.67
N TYR A 55 0.24 5.10 13.67
CA TYR A 55 -1.22 5.20 13.64
C TYR A 55 -1.89 4.41 12.50
N ALA A 56 -1.11 3.80 11.61
CA ALA A 56 -1.65 3.12 10.44
C ALA A 56 -0.71 2.04 9.92
N ALA A 57 -1.29 0.95 9.42
CA ALA A 57 -0.62 0.03 8.51
C ALA A 57 -1.33 0.02 7.16
N ALA A 58 -0.55 -0.03 6.10
CA ALA A 58 -1.01 0.07 4.73
C ALA A 58 -0.31 -0.99 3.88
N VAL A 59 -1.10 -1.84 3.23
CA VAL A 59 -0.63 -2.67 2.12
C VAL A 59 -0.93 -1.91 0.83
N ILE A 60 0.09 -1.64 0.02
CA ILE A 60 -0.02 -0.84 -1.20
C ILE A 60 0.30 -1.73 -2.40
N GLU A 61 -0.64 -1.81 -3.33
CA GLU A 61 -0.42 -2.29 -4.70
C GLU A 61 -0.08 -1.08 -5.57
N VAL A 62 1.07 -1.12 -6.25
CA VAL A 62 1.56 -0.05 -7.11
C VAL A 62 1.38 -0.49 -8.56
N ASP A 63 0.50 0.19 -9.28
CA ASP A 63 0.21 -0.15 -10.67
C ASP A 63 0.44 1.06 -11.58
N ALA A 64 0.69 0.81 -12.86
CA ALA A 64 0.91 1.84 -13.87
C ALA A 64 -0.06 1.66 -15.04
N LEU A 65 -0.54 2.79 -15.59
CA LEU A 65 -1.39 2.74 -16.77
C LEU A 65 -0.66 2.13 -17.97
N ARG A 66 -1.21 1.06 -18.56
CA ARG A 66 -0.62 0.36 -19.70
C ARG A 66 -0.52 1.24 -20.94
N LYS A 67 -1.49 2.13 -21.14
CA LYS A 67 -1.55 3.09 -22.26
C LYS A 67 -1.77 4.50 -21.76
N LYS A 68 -1.42 5.50 -22.57
CA LYS A 68 -1.81 6.88 -22.30
C LYS A 68 -3.34 6.97 -22.40
N ALA A 69 -3.97 7.40 -21.33
CA ALA A 69 -5.41 7.56 -21.17
C ALA A 69 -5.77 9.04 -20.98
N ARG A 70 -7.02 9.39 -21.27
CA ARG A 70 -7.56 10.71 -20.91
C ARG A 70 -8.97 10.54 -20.37
N GLY A 71 -9.30 11.32 -19.35
CA GLY A 71 -10.62 11.32 -18.73
C GLY A 71 -10.72 10.42 -17.49
N PRO A 72 -11.94 10.13 -17.04
CA PRO A 72 -12.17 9.37 -15.81
C PRO A 72 -11.81 7.89 -16.00
N LEU A 73 -11.01 7.35 -15.09
CA LEU A 73 -10.82 5.93 -14.90
C LEU A 73 -11.86 5.43 -13.91
N SER A 74 -12.74 4.55 -14.36
CA SER A 74 -13.68 3.85 -13.48
C SER A 74 -12.92 2.81 -12.68
N CYS A 75 -12.84 3.02 -11.37
CA CYS A 75 -12.18 2.17 -10.39
C CYS A 75 -13.21 1.32 -9.64
N SER A 76 -14.16 0.71 -10.35
CA SER A 76 -15.18 -0.16 -9.76
C SER A 76 -14.55 -1.28 -8.92
N MET A 77 -15.21 -1.60 -7.80
CA MET A 77 -14.75 -2.62 -6.86
C MET A 77 -14.87 -4.04 -7.43
N ASN A 78 -15.98 -4.33 -8.10
CA ASN A 78 -16.36 -5.69 -8.51
C ASN A 78 -16.30 -5.89 -10.03
N GLU A 79 -15.93 -4.86 -10.78
CA GLU A 79 -15.85 -4.90 -12.23
C GLU A 79 -14.42 -4.59 -12.68
N ARG A 80 -14.14 -4.94 -13.95
CA ARG A 80 -12.90 -4.55 -14.59
C ARG A 80 -12.83 -3.03 -14.70
N TRP A 81 -11.69 -2.47 -14.37
CA TRP A 81 -11.47 -1.04 -14.51
C TRP A 81 -11.50 -0.66 -15.99
N SER A 82 -12.08 0.50 -16.29
CA SER A 82 -12.24 0.96 -17.66
C SER A 82 -11.95 2.45 -17.79
N VAL A 83 -11.44 2.82 -18.96
CA VAL A 83 -11.24 4.23 -19.37
C VAL A 83 -12.00 4.43 -20.68
N PRO A 84 -12.75 5.53 -20.84
CA PRO A 84 -13.40 5.87 -22.09
C PRO A 84 -12.45 5.78 -23.29
N GLY A 85 -12.90 5.12 -24.35
CA GLY A 85 -12.12 4.93 -25.59
C GLY A 85 -11.02 3.86 -25.52
N THR A 86 -10.90 3.10 -24.43
CA THR A 86 -9.96 1.98 -24.34
C THR A 86 -10.70 0.67 -24.10
N HIS A 87 -10.56 -0.30 -25.00
CA HIS A 87 -11.18 -1.64 -24.88
C HIS A 87 -10.36 -2.66 -24.08
N ALA A 88 -9.09 -2.35 -23.78
CA ALA A 88 -8.21 -3.23 -23.02
C ALA A 88 -8.12 -2.79 -21.56
N ASP A 89 -7.74 -3.71 -20.66
CA ASP A 89 -7.51 -3.38 -19.26
C ASP A 89 -6.50 -2.22 -19.15
N PRO A 90 -6.84 -1.15 -18.40
CA PRO A 90 -6.01 0.04 -18.29
C PRO A 90 -4.73 -0.21 -17.48
N VAL A 91 -4.70 -1.30 -16.71
CA VAL A 91 -3.69 -1.64 -15.70
C VAL A 91 -3.30 -3.10 -15.82
N GLN A 92 -2.18 -3.52 -15.22
CA GLN A 92 -1.72 -4.90 -15.33
C GLN A 92 -2.42 -5.78 -14.28
N LEU A 93 -3.07 -6.87 -14.73
CA LEU A 93 -3.74 -7.81 -13.83
C LEU A 93 -2.90 -9.07 -13.62
N ARG A 94 -2.96 -9.62 -12.40
CA ARG A 94 -2.32 -10.89 -12.02
C ARG A 94 -3.35 -12.02 -12.09
N GLY A 95 -3.06 -13.05 -12.88
CA GLY A 95 -3.92 -14.24 -12.99
C GLY A 95 -5.39 -13.92 -13.27
N ASP A 96 -6.28 -14.41 -12.41
CA ASP A 96 -7.73 -14.26 -12.52
C ASP A 96 -8.29 -13.03 -11.77
N ASP A 97 -7.44 -12.10 -11.31
CA ASP A 97 -7.91 -10.91 -10.62
C ASP A 97 -8.67 -9.97 -11.58
N LEU A 98 -9.79 -9.43 -11.12
CA LEU A 98 -10.66 -8.55 -11.92
C LEU A 98 -10.10 -7.13 -12.05
N ASN A 99 -9.43 -6.65 -11.01
CA ASN A 99 -8.88 -5.31 -10.93
C ASN A 99 -7.78 -5.24 -9.84
N PRO A 100 -7.03 -4.14 -9.73
CA PRO A 100 -6.00 -3.99 -8.70
C PRO A 100 -6.54 -4.03 -7.25
N LEU A 101 -7.81 -3.68 -7.02
CA LEU A 101 -8.40 -3.84 -5.67
C LEU A 101 -8.49 -5.30 -5.26
N HIS A 102 -8.75 -6.22 -6.20
CA HIS A 102 -8.68 -7.66 -5.92
C HIS A 102 -7.25 -8.11 -5.56
N GLN A 103 -6.24 -7.56 -6.26
CA GLN A 103 -4.84 -7.87 -6.01
C GLN A 103 -4.43 -7.46 -4.60
N VAL A 104 -4.77 -6.24 -4.15
CA VAL A 104 -4.42 -5.76 -2.80
C VAL A 104 -5.28 -6.39 -1.68
N ARG A 105 -6.51 -6.82 -1.97
CA ARG A 105 -7.39 -7.45 -0.97
C ARG A 105 -6.83 -8.73 -0.38
N ARG A 106 -6.13 -9.53 -1.18
CA ARG A 106 -5.51 -10.79 -0.73
C ARG A 106 -4.42 -10.55 0.33
N PRO A 107 -3.38 -9.73 0.09
CA PRO A 107 -2.36 -9.43 1.11
C PRO A 107 -2.91 -8.67 2.30
N VAL A 108 -3.89 -7.76 2.14
CA VAL A 108 -4.54 -7.11 3.29
C VAL A 108 -5.24 -8.14 4.18
N SER A 109 -6.03 -9.03 3.60
CA SER A 109 -6.75 -10.04 4.37
C SER A 109 -5.78 -11.01 5.04
N ALA A 110 -4.76 -11.45 4.31
CA ALA A 110 -3.70 -12.29 4.85
C ALA A 110 -2.98 -11.61 6.02
N LEU A 111 -2.63 -10.33 5.90
CA LEU A 111 -1.95 -9.59 6.95
C LEU A 111 -2.83 -9.40 8.18
N ARG A 112 -4.11 -9.07 8.00
CA ARG A 112 -5.06 -8.93 9.13
C ARG A 112 -5.17 -10.25 9.91
N THR A 113 -5.41 -11.35 9.21
CA THR A 113 -5.46 -12.68 9.84
C THR A 113 -4.14 -13.03 10.50
N PHE A 114 -3.01 -12.74 9.86
CA PHE A 114 -1.69 -13.00 10.41
C PHE A 114 -1.42 -12.19 11.69
N VAL A 115 -1.80 -10.91 11.71
CA VAL A 115 -1.65 -10.04 12.88
C VAL A 115 -2.59 -10.49 14.00
N ALA A 116 -3.84 -10.85 13.68
CA ALA A 116 -4.81 -11.41 14.61
C ALA A 116 -4.26 -12.65 15.36
N GLU A 117 -3.54 -13.53 14.66
CA GLU A 117 -2.91 -14.70 15.29
C GLU A 117 -1.73 -14.33 16.20
N LEU A 118 -1.01 -13.24 15.88
CA LEU A 118 0.12 -12.75 16.67
C LEU A 118 -0.34 -11.95 17.91
N THR A 119 -1.51 -11.30 17.85
CA THR A 119 -2.02 -10.45 18.93
C THR A 119 -3.18 -11.09 19.68
N ARG A 120 -3.11 -11.15 21.02
CA ARG A 120 -4.24 -11.60 21.86
C ARG A 120 -5.23 -10.48 22.23
N GLY A 121 -5.14 -9.31 21.59
CA GLY A 121 -5.86 -8.09 21.98
C GLY A 121 -6.59 -7.43 20.81
N PRO A 122 -7.02 -6.17 20.96
CA PRO A 122 -7.64 -5.41 19.89
C PRO A 122 -6.72 -5.35 18.67
N GLU A 123 -7.18 -5.85 17.54
CA GLU A 123 -6.39 -5.89 16.31
C GLU A 123 -6.21 -4.47 15.75
N PRO A 124 -4.97 -4.04 15.46
CA PRO A 124 -4.77 -2.78 14.77
C PRO A 124 -5.26 -2.86 13.33
N PHE A 125 -5.77 -1.75 12.84
CA PHE A 125 -6.33 -1.69 11.49
C PHE A 125 -5.25 -1.73 10.42
N VAL A 126 -5.49 -2.49 9.36
CA VAL A 126 -4.66 -2.55 8.14
C VAL A 126 -5.51 -2.05 6.97
N ASP A 127 -5.10 -0.97 6.31
CA ASP A 127 -5.73 -0.46 5.10
C ASP A 127 -5.13 -1.09 3.83
N GLY A 128 -5.94 -1.19 2.78
CA GLY A 128 -5.51 -1.54 1.44
C GLY A 128 -5.49 -0.32 0.52
N LEU A 129 -4.38 -0.09 -0.16
CA LEU A 129 -4.22 1.02 -1.09
C LEU A 129 -3.88 0.50 -2.48
N VAL A 130 -4.52 1.08 -3.48
CA VAL A 130 -4.02 0.99 -4.85
C VAL A 130 -3.48 2.36 -5.23
N LEU A 131 -2.18 2.44 -5.52
CA LEU A 131 -1.53 3.66 -5.99
C LEU A 131 -1.28 3.55 -7.49
N LEU A 132 -2.11 4.26 -8.26
CA LEU A 132 -2.04 4.23 -9.72
C LEU A 132 -1.13 5.33 -10.24
N MET A 133 -0.06 4.94 -10.93
CA MET A 133 0.97 5.83 -11.44
C MET A 133 0.68 6.16 -12.92
N PRO A 134 0.22 7.39 -13.23
CA PRO A 134 -0.07 7.79 -14.61
C PRO A 134 1.22 7.98 -15.41
N LYS A 135 1.17 7.68 -16.71
CA LYS A 135 2.28 7.98 -17.63
C LYS A 135 2.40 9.49 -17.86
N SER A 136 3.61 10.00 -18.09
CA SER A 136 3.83 11.42 -18.40
C SER A 136 2.95 11.88 -19.58
N GLY A 137 2.31 13.05 -19.43
CA GLY A 137 1.41 13.64 -20.43
C GLY A 137 0.00 13.03 -20.46
N THR A 138 -0.37 12.25 -19.44
CA THR A 138 -1.69 11.66 -19.25
C THR A 138 -2.51 12.53 -18.29
N THR A 139 -3.79 12.73 -18.58
CA THR A 139 -4.72 13.46 -17.69
C THR A 139 -5.83 12.50 -17.33
N VAL A 140 -5.66 11.78 -16.22
CA VAL A 140 -6.65 10.83 -15.68
C VAL A 140 -7.23 11.40 -14.40
N THR A 141 -8.54 11.27 -14.24
CA THR A 141 -9.22 11.44 -12.95
C THR A 141 -9.71 10.08 -12.47
N LEU A 142 -9.88 9.90 -11.17
CA LEU A 142 -10.40 8.65 -10.62
C LEU A 142 -11.90 8.79 -10.35
N ASP A 143 -12.70 7.91 -10.95
CA ASP A 143 -14.09 7.68 -10.57
C ASP A 143 -14.15 6.40 -9.74
N LYS A 144 -14.16 6.56 -8.42
CA LYS A 144 -14.03 5.43 -7.48
C LYS A 144 -15.35 4.72 -7.24
N GLY A 145 -16.50 5.35 -7.52
CA GLY A 145 -17.78 4.83 -7.04
C GLY A 145 -17.76 4.50 -5.53
N PRO A 146 -18.63 3.60 -5.06
CA PRO A 146 -18.59 3.12 -3.67
C PRO A 146 -17.36 2.23 -3.43
N MET A 147 -16.55 2.58 -2.43
CA MET A 147 -15.36 1.83 -2.02
C MET A 147 -15.63 1.00 -0.76
N PRO A 148 -15.06 -0.22 -0.66
CA PRO A 148 -15.17 -1.01 0.56
C PRO A 148 -14.39 -0.34 1.70
N GLY A 149 -14.90 -0.47 2.93
CA GLY A 149 -14.25 0.10 4.11
C GLY A 149 -12.80 -0.37 4.26
N GLY A 150 -11.90 0.58 4.52
CA GLY A 150 -10.46 0.31 4.64
C GLY A 150 -9.73 0.09 3.32
N PHE A 151 -10.36 0.39 2.17
CA PHE A 151 -9.68 0.40 0.88
C PHE A 151 -9.77 1.78 0.23
N THR A 152 -8.71 2.17 -0.48
CA THR A 152 -8.68 3.44 -1.20
C THR A 152 -7.83 3.33 -2.46
N VAL A 153 -8.30 3.93 -3.55
CA VAL A 153 -7.50 4.13 -4.76
C VAL A 153 -6.97 5.56 -4.79
N LEU A 154 -5.68 5.74 -5.05
CA LEU A 154 -5.00 7.02 -5.14
C LEU A 154 -4.38 7.19 -6.51
N LEU A 155 -4.35 8.43 -7.01
CA LEU A 155 -3.59 8.76 -8.21
C LEU A 155 -2.20 9.23 -7.78
N GLY A 156 -1.17 8.52 -8.22
CA GLY A 156 0.23 8.84 -7.99
C GLY A 156 0.79 9.74 -9.08
N ASP A 157 0.13 10.85 -9.37
CA ASP A 157 0.72 11.91 -10.19
C ASP A 157 1.82 12.68 -9.44
N SER A 158 1.78 12.62 -8.11
CA SER A 158 2.72 13.20 -7.16
C SER A 158 2.65 12.46 -5.83
N ALA A 159 3.68 12.64 -4.99
CA ALA A 159 3.71 12.08 -3.64
C ALA A 159 2.62 12.67 -2.71
N SER A 160 2.09 13.85 -3.05
CA SER A 160 1.17 14.63 -2.21
C SER A 160 -0.10 13.87 -1.84
N GLN A 161 -0.67 13.07 -2.75
CA GLN A 161 -1.88 12.29 -2.45
C GLN A 161 -1.62 11.19 -1.42
N LEU A 162 -0.50 10.48 -1.56
CA LEU A 162 -0.06 9.46 -0.63
C LEU A 162 0.22 10.07 0.74
N TYR A 163 0.95 11.18 0.80
CA TYR A 163 1.25 11.90 2.03
C TYR A 163 -0.01 12.43 2.72
N SER A 164 -0.95 12.98 1.94
CA SER A 164 -2.23 13.45 2.46
C SER A 164 -3.09 12.31 2.99
N TRP A 165 -3.01 11.13 2.36
CA TRP A 165 -3.67 9.93 2.87
C TRP A 165 -3.11 9.54 4.23
N PHE A 166 -1.79 9.37 4.38
CA PHE A 166 -1.17 9.06 5.68
C PHE A 166 -1.49 10.11 6.75
N GLY A 167 -1.46 11.40 6.39
CA GLY A 167 -1.80 12.47 7.31
C GLY A 167 -3.25 12.45 7.80
N ARG A 168 -4.22 12.14 6.93
CA ARG A 168 -5.61 11.92 7.36
C ARG A 168 -5.73 10.66 8.20
N THR A 169 -5.08 9.57 7.79
CA THR A 169 -5.17 8.30 8.51
C THR A 169 -4.63 8.42 9.93
N ALA A 170 -3.54 9.19 10.12
CA ALA A 170 -2.97 9.48 11.43
C ALA A 170 -3.89 10.29 12.36
N GLN A 171 -4.92 10.97 11.82
CA GLN A 171 -5.89 11.72 12.63
C GLN A 171 -6.99 10.83 13.22
N HIS A 172 -7.13 9.57 12.78
CA HIS A 172 -8.10 8.61 13.32
C HIS A 172 -7.64 8.06 14.68
N ARG A 173 -7.90 8.83 15.74
CA ARG A 173 -7.50 8.53 17.13
C ARG A 173 -8.21 7.34 17.77
N ASP A 174 -9.26 6.84 17.12
CA ASP A 174 -10.05 5.68 17.52
C ASP A 174 -9.38 4.34 17.17
N ARG A 175 -8.30 4.37 16.37
CA ARG A 175 -7.59 3.16 15.95
C ARG A 175 -6.56 2.71 16.99
N THR A 176 -6.46 1.39 17.19
CA THR A 176 -5.38 0.80 17.96
C THR A 176 -4.03 1.16 17.30
N PRO A 177 -3.09 1.76 18.04
CA PRO A 177 -1.81 2.15 17.49
C PRO A 177 -0.94 0.93 17.15
N TRP A 178 -0.05 1.10 16.19
CA TRP A 178 1.00 0.13 15.89
C TRP A 178 2.19 0.40 16.80
N THR A 179 2.45 -0.46 17.78
CA THR A 179 3.61 -0.31 18.67
C THR A 179 4.89 -0.84 18.04
N ALA A 180 6.03 -0.39 18.55
CA ALA A 180 7.34 -0.86 18.11
C ALA A 180 7.48 -2.40 18.28
N GLU A 181 7.00 -2.94 19.40
CA GLU A 181 7.02 -4.38 19.70
C GLU A 181 6.19 -5.16 18.69
N LEU A 182 4.98 -4.67 18.37
CA LEU A 182 4.09 -5.35 17.44
C LEU A 182 4.68 -5.34 16.04
N VAL A 183 5.21 -4.21 15.58
CA VAL A 183 5.86 -4.11 14.27
C VAL A 183 7.06 -5.06 14.21
N VAL A 184 7.96 -5.07 15.20
CA VAL A 184 9.09 -6.03 15.23
C VAL A 184 8.61 -7.48 15.20
N THR A 185 7.54 -7.79 15.95
CA THR A 185 6.95 -9.14 15.99
C THR A 185 6.44 -9.56 14.62
N VAL A 186 5.66 -8.70 13.95
CA VAL A 186 5.15 -8.95 12.60
C VAL A 186 6.30 -9.11 11.62
N LEU A 187 7.29 -8.21 11.61
CA LEU A 187 8.42 -8.28 10.68
C LEU A 187 9.29 -9.52 10.90
N THR A 188 9.45 -9.95 12.15
CA THR A 188 10.14 -11.20 12.51
C THR A 188 9.38 -12.41 11.98
N ALA A 189 8.06 -12.43 12.15
CA ALA A 189 7.23 -13.52 11.69
C ALA A 189 7.13 -13.58 10.16
N LEU A 190 7.20 -12.43 9.47
CA LEU A 190 7.35 -12.32 8.02
C LEU A 190 8.77 -12.66 7.50
N ARG A 191 9.72 -12.95 8.40
CA ARG A 191 11.12 -13.31 8.09
C ARG A 191 11.87 -12.24 7.29
N VAL A 192 11.62 -10.98 7.60
CA VAL A 192 12.36 -9.86 7.00
C VAL A 192 13.82 -9.93 7.43
N ASP A 193 14.77 -9.78 6.51
CA ASP A 193 16.20 -10.06 6.77
C ASP A 193 16.79 -9.33 7.99
N ARG A 194 16.34 -8.10 8.26
CA ARG A 194 16.75 -7.30 9.44
C ARG A 194 16.22 -7.83 10.78
N THR A 195 15.49 -8.94 10.79
CA THR A 195 14.93 -9.56 11.99
C THR A 195 15.46 -10.97 12.25
N ARG A 196 16.44 -11.43 11.45
CA ARG A 196 16.97 -12.81 11.53
C ARG A 196 17.64 -13.13 12.86
N ASP A 197 18.35 -12.18 13.45
CA ASP A 197 19.06 -12.36 14.72
C ASP A 197 18.56 -11.41 15.81
N ALA A 198 18.93 -11.71 17.07
CA ALA A 198 18.45 -10.95 18.22
C ALA A 198 19.01 -9.52 18.28
N GLU A 199 20.21 -9.28 17.78
CA GLU A 199 20.83 -7.96 17.80
C GLU A 199 20.20 -7.04 16.75
N SER A 200 20.01 -7.54 15.52
CA SER A 200 19.31 -6.81 14.46
C SER A 200 17.88 -6.47 14.86
N ARG A 201 17.16 -7.37 15.54
CA ARG A 201 15.83 -7.07 16.12
C ARG A 201 15.88 -5.96 17.18
N ARG A 202 16.88 -5.96 18.06
CA ARG A 202 17.05 -4.89 19.07
C ARG A 202 17.36 -3.55 18.42
N ARG A 203 18.20 -3.51 17.38
CA ARG A 203 18.50 -2.30 16.61
C ARG A 203 17.26 -1.77 15.89
N LEU A 204 16.53 -2.65 15.20
CA LEU A 204 15.27 -2.30 14.54
C LEU A 204 14.24 -1.75 15.53
N TYR A 205 14.12 -2.37 16.71
CA TYR A 205 13.26 -1.85 17.76
C TYR A 205 13.65 -0.42 18.17
N ALA A 206 14.93 -0.16 18.42
CA ALA A 206 15.42 1.18 18.76
C ALA A 206 15.16 2.20 17.63
N ASP A 207 15.34 1.80 16.37
CA ASP A 207 15.04 2.63 15.20
C ASP A 207 13.54 2.97 15.14
N LEU A 208 12.65 2.01 15.40
CA LEU A 208 11.20 2.25 15.44
C LEU A 208 10.80 3.20 16.57
N VAL A 209 11.41 3.06 17.75
CA VAL A 209 11.17 4.00 18.86
C VAL A 209 11.66 5.41 18.50
N ALA A 210 12.81 5.53 17.83
CA ALA A 210 13.30 6.81 17.33
C ALA A 210 12.40 7.41 16.24
N GLU A 211 11.74 6.56 15.44
CA GLU A 211 10.68 6.91 14.49
C GLU A 211 9.31 7.12 15.21
N GLY A 212 9.28 7.28 16.54
CA GLY A 212 8.08 7.68 17.27
C GLY A 212 6.99 6.61 17.38
N PHE A 213 7.32 5.34 17.13
CA PHE A 213 6.41 4.25 17.47
C PHE A 213 6.28 4.12 18.99
N PRO A 214 5.05 3.98 19.54
CA PRO A 214 4.86 3.77 20.97
C PRO A 214 5.47 2.43 21.40
N THR A 215 6.03 2.38 22.62
CA THR A 215 6.62 1.16 23.24
C THR A 215 5.66 0.45 24.18
N GLU A 216 4.60 1.11 24.60
CA GLU A 216 3.55 0.52 25.41
C GLU A 216 2.22 0.91 24.79
N VAL A 217 1.31 -0.06 24.66
CA VAL A 217 -0.10 0.27 24.53
C VAL A 217 -0.46 0.87 25.89
N SER A 218 -0.33 2.18 26.05
CA SER A 218 -0.63 2.86 27.31
C SER A 218 -2.01 2.38 27.77
N ALA A 219 -2.01 1.47 28.76
CA ALA A 219 -3.22 0.95 29.38
C ALA A 219 -3.98 2.07 30.13
N VAL A 220 -3.39 3.28 30.16
CA VAL A 220 -3.85 4.54 30.75
C VAL A 220 -4.93 5.24 29.91
N ARG A 221 -5.96 4.51 29.48
CA ARG A 221 -7.24 5.13 29.09
C ARG A 221 -8.46 4.54 29.80
N ARG A 222 -8.24 3.72 30.84
CA ARG A 222 -9.31 3.26 31.74
C ARG A 222 -9.36 3.93 33.11
N GLU A 223 -8.51 4.91 33.39
CA GLU A 223 -8.37 5.48 34.76
C GLU A 223 -8.58 7.00 34.87
N GLU A 224 -9.37 7.62 33.97
CA GLU A 224 -9.77 9.04 34.11
C GLU A 224 -11.29 9.25 34.32
N ASP A 225 -12.06 8.24 34.74
CA ASP A 225 -13.50 8.45 35.02
C ASP A 225 -14.04 7.77 36.29
N THR A 226 -13.20 7.46 37.28
CA THR A 226 -13.67 6.88 38.55
C THR A 226 -13.20 7.53 39.84
N ASP A 227 -12.53 8.69 39.80
CA ASP A 227 -12.16 9.40 41.03
C ASP A 227 -12.44 10.91 41.01
N SER A 228 -13.55 11.31 40.40
CA SER A 228 -14.17 12.62 40.70
C SER A 228 -15.25 12.44 41.76
N ALA A 229 -14.79 12.26 43.00
CA ALA A 229 -15.63 12.37 44.17
C ALA A 229 -16.18 13.81 44.30
N ALA A 230 -17.50 13.93 44.18
CA ALA A 230 -18.36 14.96 44.75
C ALA A 230 -17.98 16.44 44.49
N SER A 231 -18.15 16.90 43.25
CA SER A 231 -18.60 18.28 43.03
C SER A 231 -20.12 18.27 42.83
N THR A 232 -20.84 18.85 43.78
CA THR A 232 -22.29 19.10 43.71
C THR A 232 -22.64 19.71 42.34
N PRO A 233 -23.60 19.15 41.59
CA PRO A 233 -23.93 19.66 40.27
C PRO A 233 -24.44 21.10 40.39
N ALA A 234 -23.76 22.03 39.72
CA ALA A 234 -24.24 23.39 39.55
C ALA A 234 -25.61 23.36 38.84
N PRO A 235 -26.56 24.22 39.23
CA PRO A 235 -27.91 24.22 38.67
C PRO A 235 -27.87 24.40 37.16
N ALA A 236 -28.64 23.57 36.46
CA ALA A 236 -28.74 23.57 35.00
C ALA A 236 -29.05 24.98 34.48
N PRO A 237 -28.29 25.51 33.51
CA PRO A 237 -28.59 26.79 32.89
C PRO A 237 -29.98 26.73 32.25
N ALA A 238 -30.78 27.77 32.48
CA ALA A 238 -32.13 27.90 31.94
C ALA A 238 -32.13 27.68 30.41
N PRO A 239 -33.11 26.95 29.86
CA PRO A 239 -33.17 26.63 28.44
C PRO A 239 -33.15 27.91 27.60
N ALA A 240 -32.23 27.95 26.62
CA ALA A 240 -32.12 29.04 25.68
C ALA A 240 -33.45 29.23 24.92
N PRO A 241 -33.90 30.47 24.67
CA PRO A 241 -35.14 30.73 23.96
C PRO A 241 -35.13 30.10 22.57
N ALA A 242 -36.23 29.44 22.22
CA ALA A 242 -36.38 28.75 20.95
C ALA A 242 -36.09 29.70 19.78
N PRO A 243 -35.29 29.29 18.78
CA PRO A 243 -34.98 30.13 17.63
C PRO A 243 -36.26 30.48 16.87
N ALA A 244 -36.41 31.75 16.52
CA ALA A 244 -37.54 32.26 15.76
C ALA A 244 -37.67 31.50 14.42
N PRO A 245 -38.91 31.19 13.97
CA PRO A 245 -39.13 30.45 12.74
C PRO A 245 -38.53 31.19 11.55
N ALA A 246 -37.78 30.44 10.73
CA ALA A 246 -37.15 30.97 9.52
C ALA A 246 -38.22 31.50 8.55
N PRO A 247 -37.97 32.66 7.91
CA PRO A 247 -38.91 33.23 6.93
C PRO A 247 -39.13 32.26 5.76
N ALA A 248 -40.39 32.15 5.34
CA ALA A 248 -40.80 31.27 4.26
C ALA A 248 -40.03 31.58 2.96
N PRO A 249 -39.56 30.55 2.22
CA PRO A 249 -38.83 30.74 0.98
C PRO A 249 -39.70 31.45 -0.07
N ALA A 250 -39.11 32.44 -0.74
CA ALA A 250 -39.75 33.20 -1.80
C ALA A 250 -40.17 32.27 -2.97
N PRO A 251 -41.31 32.51 -3.62
CA PRO A 251 -41.81 31.69 -4.71
C PRO A 251 -40.83 31.66 -5.88
N ALA A 252 -40.59 30.45 -6.41
CA ALA A 252 -39.71 30.23 -7.54
C ALA A 252 -40.23 30.95 -8.80
N PRO A 253 -39.34 31.59 -9.59
CA PRO A 253 -39.73 32.26 -10.83
C PRO A 253 -40.27 31.25 -11.85
N ALA A 254 -41.36 31.64 -12.52
CA ALA A 254 -42.02 30.84 -13.53
C ALA A 254 -41.08 30.51 -14.71
N PRO A 255 -41.17 29.29 -15.29
CA PRO A 255 -40.35 28.89 -16.42
C PRO A 255 -40.63 29.79 -17.64
N ARG A 256 -39.55 30.36 -18.19
CA ARG A 256 -39.59 31.04 -19.49
C ARG A 256 -39.71 30.00 -20.58
N VAL A 257 -40.71 30.19 -21.44
CA VAL A 257 -40.95 29.39 -22.64
C VAL A 257 -39.99 29.88 -23.72
N ASP A 258 -39.03 29.05 -24.10
CA ASP A 258 -38.15 29.33 -25.25
C ASP A 258 -38.91 29.11 -26.57
N PRO A 259 -38.76 30.02 -27.55
CA PRO A 259 -39.42 29.90 -28.85
C PRO A 259 -38.82 28.77 -29.70
N THR A 260 -39.73 27.99 -30.28
CA THR A 260 -39.52 26.86 -31.18
C THR A 260 -38.69 27.24 -32.42
N PRO A 261 -37.59 26.53 -32.76
CA PRO A 261 -36.91 26.73 -34.02
C PRO A 261 -37.66 26.03 -35.17
N ALA A 262 -37.85 26.79 -36.25
CA ALA A 262 -38.56 26.40 -37.46
C ALA A 262 -37.85 25.29 -38.24
N THR A 263 -38.63 24.30 -38.67
CA THR A 263 -38.28 23.20 -39.56
C THR A 263 -37.98 23.72 -40.97
N ALA A 264 -36.71 23.63 -41.40
CA ALA A 264 -36.33 23.82 -42.80
C ALA A 264 -36.36 22.49 -43.55
N SER A 265 -37.36 22.36 -44.41
CA SER A 265 -37.55 21.29 -45.38
C SER A 265 -36.42 21.28 -46.41
N ARG A 266 -35.75 20.14 -46.62
CA ARG A 266 -34.84 19.94 -47.77
C ARG A 266 -35.17 18.62 -48.45
N ALA A 267 -35.57 18.76 -49.71
CA ALA A 267 -36.08 17.73 -50.60
C ALA A 267 -35.05 16.68 -51.02
N GLU A 268 -35.58 15.48 -51.28
CA GLU A 268 -34.98 14.37 -52.04
C GLU A 268 -34.58 14.75 -53.47
N PRO A 269 -33.72 13.93 -54.08
CA PRO A 269 -34.13 13.31 -55.35
C PRO A 269 -33.82 11.80 -55.43
N VAL A 270 -34.78 11.06 -55.99
CA VAL A 270 -34.71 9.68 -56.53
C VAL A 270 -35.12 9.81 -58.01
N PRO A 271 -34.50 9.16 -59.02
CA PRO A 271 -34.70 7.72 -59.33
C PRO A 271 -33.50 7.04 -60.07
N ASN A 272 -33.36 5.73 -60.37
CA ASN A 272 -34.22 4.65 -60.86
C ASN A 272 -33.44 3.30 -60.78
N GLY A 273 -34.14 2.16 -60.66
CA GLY A 273 -33.68 0.86 -61.20
C GLY A 273 -33.95 -0.41 -60.34
N PRO A 274 -34.26 -1.59 -60.94
CA PRO A 274 -35.52 -2.29 -60.61
C PRO A 274 -35.41 -3.74 -60.08
N THR A 275 -36.50 -4.15 -59.39
CA THR A 275 -37.23 -5.45 -59.48
C THR A 275 -36.54 -6.78 -59.19
N ALA A 276 -37.02 -7.46 -58.13
CA ALA A 276 -37.60 -8.82 -58.13
C ALA A 276 -37.90 -9.21 -56.66
N ALA A 277 -39.16 -9.25 -56.22
CA ALA A 277 -40.12 -10.35 -56.34
C ALA A 277 -40.38 -10.97 -54.94
N ALA A 278 -41.65 -10.86 -54.53
CA ALA A 278 -42.27 -11.44 -53.33
C ALA A 278 -42.42 -13.00 -53.50
N PRO A 279 -43.08 -13.80 -52.60
CA PRO A 279 -44.27 -13.44 -51.83
C PRO A 279 -44.46 -14.06 -50.42
N ALA A 280 -45.54 -13.55 -49.78
CA ALA A 280 -46.47 -14.18 -48.83
C ALA A 280 -45.89 -14.69 -47.49
N GLY A 281 -46.31 -14.18 -46.33
CA GLY A 281 -47.69 -14.15 -45.81
C GLY A 281 -47.71 -15.11 -44.62
N SER A 282 -47.99 -14.68 -43.38
CA SER A 282 -49.32 -14.83 -42.79
C SER A 282 -49.35 -14.24 -41.37
N THR A 283 -50.51 -13.70 -41.07
CA THR A 283 -51.07 -13.16 -39.82
C THR A 283 -51.22 -14.22 -38.70
N THR A 284 -51.67 -13.74 -37.52
CA THR A 284 -52.29 -14.43 -36.35
C THR A 284 -51.31 -15.09 -35.36
N GLN A 285 -51.44 -15.08 -34.04
CA GLN A 285 -52.39 -14.60 -33.01
C GLN A 285 -51.72 -14.93 -31.62
N PRO A 286 -52.06 -14.29 -30.48
CA PRO A 286 -51.43 -14.59 -29.19
C PRO A 286 -52.12 -15.75 -28.44
N SER A 287 -51.38 -16.52 -27.64
CA SER A 287 -51.95 -17.41 -26.62
C SER A 287 -50.93 -17.85 -25.55
N ASN A 288 -51.28 -17.52 -24.30
CA ASN A 288 -51.20 -18.31 -23.07
C ASN A 288 -50.01 -19.26 -22.85
N PHE A 289 -49.13 -18.85 -21.93
CA PHE A 289 -48.26 -19.78 -21.19
C PHE A 289 -48.98 -20.28 -19.93
N ALA A 290 -49.25 -21.59 -19.89
CA ALA A 290 -49.48 -22.36 -18.67
C ALA A 290 -48.16 -22.98 -18.18
N PRO A 291 -48.01 -23.28 -16.87
CA PRO A 291 -46.75 -23.73 -16.29
C PRO A 291 -46.52 -25.24 -16.49
N VAL A 292 -45.31 -25.62 -16.89
CA VAL A 292 -44.84 -27.02 -16.99
C VAL A 292 -44.15 -27.43 -15.68
N PRO A 293 -44.36 -28.67 -15.16
CA PRO A 293 -43.79 -29.12 -13.90
C PRO A 293 -42.29 -29.43 -13.98
N ARG A 294 -41.56 -29.12 -12.91
CA ARG A 294 -40.18 -29.54 -12.65
C ARG A 294 -40.07 -31.07 -12.60
N GLN A 295 -39.24 -31.65 -13.48
CA GLN A 295 -38.69 -33.00 -13.30
C GLN A 295 -37.26 -32.91 -12.78
N LEU A 296 -37.00 -33.66 -11.71
CA LEU A 296 -35.69 -33.88 -11.08
C LEU A 296 -34.77 -34.71 -12.00
N PRO A 297 -33.49 -34.36 -12.18
CA PRO A 297 -32.53 -35.23 -12.85
C PRO A 297 -32.05 -36.33 -11.90
N GLY A 298 -32.26 -37.58 -12.33
CA GLY A 298 -31.72 -38.77 -11.68
C GLY A 298 -30.20 -38.88 -11.81
N GLU A 299 -29.60 -39.48 -10.79
CA GLU A 299 -28.21 -39.91 -10.72
C GLU A 299 -27.80 -40.74 -11.94
N ARG A 300 -26.80 -40.26 -12.68
CA ARG A 300 -26.01 -41.08 -13.61
C ARG A 300 -24.66 -41.38 -12.96
N THR A 301 -24.52 -42.61 -12.49
CA THR A 301 -23.25 -43.24 -12.17
C THR A 301 -22.34 -43.25 -13.39
N SER A 302 -21.20 -42.57 -13.28
CA SER A 302 -20.14 -42.58 -14.30
C SER A 302 -19.19 -43.76 -14.07
N PRO A 303 -18.77 -44.50 -15.11
CA PRO A 303 -17.75 -45.53 -14.98
C PRO A 303 -16.33 -44.94 -14.83
N PRO A 304 -15.40 -45.67 -14.19
CA PRO A 304 -14.06 -45.17 -13.88
C PRO A 304 -13.19 -45.01 -15.15
N ALA A 305 -12.59 -43.82 -15.28
CA ALA A 305 -11.68 -43.47 -16.36
C ALA A 305 -10.37 -44.29 -16.28
N ALA A 306 -9.99 -44.90 -17.40
CA ALA A 306 -8.75 -45.62 -17.57
C ALA A 306 -7.54 -44.67 -17.49
N ARG A 307 -6.50 -45.10 -16.77
CA ARG A 307 -5.19 -44.44 -16.66
C ARG A 307 -4.50 -44.34 -18.03
N PRO A 308 -4.00 -43.16 -18.44
CA PRO A 308 -3.13 -43.07 -19.61
C PRO A 308 -1.73 -43.66 -19.33
N PRO A 309 -1.05 -44.23 -20.35
CA PRO A 309 0.29 -44.79 -20.22
C PRO A 309 1.37 -43.70 -20.02
N PRO A 310 2.50 -44.03 -19.37
CA PRO A 310 3.58 -43.09 -19.15
C PRO A 310 4.30 -42.72 -20.44
N THR A 311 4.48 -41.43 -20.67
CA THR A 311 5.27 -40.87 -21.77
C THR A 311 6.78 -41.09 -21.53
N PRO A 312 7.55 -41.46 -22.57
CA PRO A 312 8.99 -41.64 -22.44
C PRO A 312 9.72 -40.31 -22.21
N ARG A 313 10.60 -40.31 -21.20
CA ARG A 313 11.46 -39.19 -20.82
C ARG A 313 12.42 -38.83 -21.96
N ARG A 314 12.37 -37.57 -22.39
CA ARG A 314 13.32 -36.95 -23.32
C ARG A 314 14.63 -36.63 -22.59
N PRO A 315 15.82 -36.97 -23.14
CA PRO A 315 17.09 -36.63 -22.53
C PRO A 315 17.36 -35.11 -22.57
N PRO A 316 18.11 -34.56 -21.59
CA PRO A 316 18.39 -33.13 -21.51
C PRO A 316 19.36 -32.68 -22.62
N PRO A 317 19.24 -31.43 -23.11
CA PRO A 317 20.13 -30.88 -24.12
C PRO A 317 21.54 -30.67 -23.55
N THR A 318 22.54 -31.10 -24.31
CA THR A 318 23.96 -30.90 -24.02
C THR A 318 24.33 -29.41 -24.12
N ARG A 319 24.96 -28.92 -23.07
CA ARG A 319 25.43 -27.54 -22.92
C ARG A 319 26.64 -27.27 -23.84
N PRO A 320 26.69 -26.17 -24.61
CA PRO A 320 27.86 -25.83 -25.42
C PRO A 320 29.04 -25.43 -24.53
N LYS A 321 30.23 -25.97 -24.83
CA LYS A 321 31.50 -25.62 -24.17
C LYS A 321 31.93 -24.21 -24.61
N HIS A 322 32.12 -23.30 -23.66
CA HIS A 322 32.73 -22.00 -23.90
C HIS A 322 34.19 -22.17 -24.36
N ARG A 323 34.50 -21.56 -25.51
CA ARG A 323 35.87 -21.34 -26.01
C ARG A 323 36.53 -20.23 -25.20
N THR A 324 37.71 -20.52 -24.68
CA THR A 324 38.71 -19.56 -24.21
C THR A 324 39.30 -18.80 -25.40
N PRO A 325 39.46 -17.46 -25.35
CA PRO A 325 40.30 -16.75 -26.30
C PRO A 325 41.70 -16.54 -25.70
N THR A 326 42.68 -17.17 -26.35
CA THR A 326 44.10 -16.93 -26.13
C THR A 326 44.58 -15.85 -27.11
N GLY A 327 45.14 -14.76 -26.58
CA GLY A 327 46.38 -14.18 -27.10
C GLY A 327 46.33 -12.93 -27.99
N ARG A 328 47.31 -12.04 -27.72
CA ARG A 328 47.89 -10.95 -28.54
C ARG A 328 47.12 -9.61 -28.52
N SER A 329 47.73 -8.44 -28.34
CA SER A 329 49.11 -8.01 -28.63
C SER A 329 49.57 -6.92 -27.67
N GLN A 330 50.84 -7.01 -27.25
CA GLN A 330 51.58 -5.90 -26.65
C GLN A 330 51.94 -4.87 -27.73
N ALA A 331 51.72 -3.60 -27.44
CA ALA A 331 52.44 -2.49 -28.03
C ALA A 331 52.73 -1.45 -26.95
N GLN A 332 54.03 -1.24 -26.72
CA GLN A 332 54.61 -0.21 -25.88
C GLN A 332 54.24 1.18 -26.41
N THR A 333 53.82 2.09 -25.53
CA THR A 333 54.06 3.53 -25.69
C THR A 333 54.32 4.12 -24.31
N SER A 334 55.46 4.81 -24.24
CA SER A 334 56.01 5.47 -23.07
C SER A 334 55.21 6.72 -22.68
N ALA A 335 55.26 7.00 -21.37
CA ALA A 335 55.37 8.31 -20.73
C ALA A 335 54.34 9.41 -21.09
N LEU A 336 53.52 9.79 -20.10
CA LEU A 336 53.50 11.14 -19.51
C LEU A 336 52.53 11.17 -18.32
N GLU A 337 53.07 11.57 -17.18
CA GLU A 337 52.41 11.77 -15.89
C GLU A 337 51.54 13.05 -15.95
N PRO A 338 50.24 13.02 -15.57
CA PRO A 338 49.48 14.24 -15.39
C PRO A 338 49.41 14.63 -13.90
N THR A 339 49.85 15.85 -13.64
CA THR A 339 49.67 16.59 -12.39
C THR A 339 48.18 16.84 -12.08
N PRO A 340 47.77 16.91 -10.80
CA PRO A 340 46.40 17.22 -10.42
C PRO A 340 46.12 18.73 -10.50
N SER A 341 45.26 19.12 -11.45
CA SER A 341 44.76 20.49 -11.59
C SER A 341 43.73 20.83 -10.52
N THR A 342 44.01 21.91 -9.79
CA THR A 342 43.13 22.55 -8.80
C THR A 342 41.93 23.23 -9.50
N PRO A 343 40.70 23.15 -8.97
CA PRO A 343 39.55 23.84 -9.55
C PRO A 343 39.56 25.36 -9.24
N PRO A 344 39.12 26.22 -10.17
CA PRO A 344 39.06 27.67 -9.96
C PRO A 344 37.87 28.08 -9.07
N PRO A 345 37.95 29.24 -8.37
CA PRO A 345 36.89 29.74 -7.51
C PRO A 345 35.70 30.29 -8.33
N PRO A 346 34.46 30.27 -7.79
CA PRO A 346 33.30 30.77 -8.49
C PRO A 346 33.30 32.30 -8.60
N HIS A 347 33.11 32.78 -9.83
CA HIS A 347 32.91 34.19 -10.15
C HIS A 347 31.64 34.75 -9.50
N ARG A 348 31.82 35.80 -8.67
CA ARG A 348 30.75 36.68 -8.20
C ARG A 348 30.17 37.49 -9.36
N THR A 349 28.87 37.37 -9.58
CA THR A 349 28.09 38.27 -10.44
C THR A 349 27.65 39.52 -9.65
N PRO A 350 27.74 40.74 -10.19
CA PRO A 350 27.33 41.94 -9.48
C PRO A 350 25.83 42.23 -9.60
N GLY A 351 25.25 42.50 -8.43
CA GLY A 351 24.09 43.34 -8.10
C GLY A 351 23.10 43.78 -9.19
N ARG A 352 21.85 43.35 -9.03
CA ARG A 352 20.67 44.10 -9.46
C ARG A 352 19.88 44.53 -8.23
N ARG A 353 20.11 45.78 -7.80
CA ARG A 353 19.34 46.47 -6.74
C ARG A 353 17.89 46.61 -7.20
N ARG A 354 16.94 46.05 -6.46
CA ARG A 354 15.56 46.52 -6.45
C ARG A 354 15.36 47.39 -5.21
N SER A 355 14.94 48.62 -5.48
CA SER A 355 14.49 49.63 -4.53
C SER A 355 13.32 49.10 -3.71
N LEU A 356 13.40 49.23 -2.39
CA LEU A 356 12.26 49.09 -1.49
C LEU A 356 12.24 50.27 -0.53
N ASP A 357 11.02 50.80 -0.39
CA ASP A 357 10.56 51.96 0.38
C ASP A 357 11.10 52.08 1.82
N PRO A 358 11.43 53.30 2.30
CA PRO A 358 11.80 53.54 3.70
C PRO A 358 10.68 54.26 4.46
N HIS A 359 9.57 53.60 4.77
CA HIS A 359 8.60 54.11 5.75
C HIS A 359 7.98 53.00 6.60
N LEU A 360 8.74 52.47 7.57
CA LEU A 360 8.19 51.87 8.80
C LEU A 360 9.33 51.54 9.77
N ARG A 361 9.79 52.55 10.51
CA ARG A 361 10.59 52.39 11.73
C ARG A 361 10.02 53.30 12.79
N HIS A 362 9.23 52.75 13.72
CA HIS A 362 9.23 53.17 15.13
C HIS A 362 8.53 52.10 15.98
N ARG A 363 9.02 51.97 17.22
CA ARG A 363 8.63 51.06 18.31
C ARG A 363 9.15 49.63 18.23
N LEU A 364 10.22 49.38 19.00
CA LEU A 364 10.24 48.35 20.05
C LEU A 364 11.39 48.70 21.02
N HIS A 365 11.05 49.37 22.12
CA HIS A 365 11.92 49.52 23.29
C HIS A 365 11.58 48.43 24.30
N GLY A 366 12.62 47.71 24.74
CA GLY A 366 12.87 47.46 26.16
C GLY A 366 11.93 46.52 26.91
N ARG A 367 12.34 45.24 27.03
CA ARG A 367 12.13 44.46 28.26
C ARG A 367 13.38 43.62 28.54
N GLN A 368 14.21 44.13 29.45
CA GLN A 368 15.24 43.33 30.11
C GLN A 368 14.54 42.34 31.06
N GLY A 369 14.78 41.05 30.87
CA GLY A 369 14.39 40.01 31.80
C GLY A 369 15.40 39.85 32.94
N PRO A 370 14.98 39.41 34.13
CA PRO A 370 15.86 39.22 35.28
C PRO A 370 16.81 38.03 35.11
N PRO A 371 17.96 38.03 35.80
CA PRO A 371 18.98 36.97 35.69
C PRO A 371 18.51 35.63 36.31
N PRO A 372 19.11 34.50 35.88
CA PRO A 372 18.68 33.17 36.29
C PRO A 372 18.98 32.87 37.76
N ARG A 373 17.97 32.32 38.46
CA ARG A 373 18.11 31.75 39.80
C ARG A 373 18.85 30.42 39.74
N THR A 374 19.93 30.30 40.50
CA THR A 374 20.66 29.05 40.75
C THR A 374 19.79 28.11 41.59
N ILE A 375 19.35 27.00 40.99
CA ILE A 375 18.62 25.93 41.69
C ILE A 375 19.65 24.97 42.28
N ARG A 376 19.72 24.88 43.61
CA ARG A 376 20.42 23.81 44.34
C ARG A 376 19.63 22.52 44.19
N LEU A 377 20.24 21.51 43.58
CA LEU A 377 19.75 20.12 43.56
C LEU A 377 19.85 19.50 44.97
N PRO A 378 18.81 18.81 45.47
CA PRO A 378 18.95 17.97 46.65
C PRO A 378 19.72 16.69 46.31
N THR A 379 20.68 16.35 47.17
CA THR A 379 21.45 15.11 47.17
C THR A 379 20.51 13.91 47.28
N ARG A 380 20.53 13.05 46.26
CA ARG A 380 19.76 11.81 46.19
C ARG A 380 20.52 10.70 46.91
N THR A 381 19.95 10.20 48.00
CA THR A 381 20.39 9.01 48.74
C THR A 381 20.34 7.78 47.84
N VAL A 382 21.44 7.02 47.82
CA VAL A 382 21.60 5.76 47.09
C VAL A 382 20.99 4.60 47.91
N PRO A 383 20.01 3.85 47.40
CA PRO A 383 19.64 2.55 47.97
C PRO A 383 20.56 1.45 47.44
N GLY A 384 21.00 0.57 48.34
CA GLY A 384 21.88 -0.56 48.06
C GLY A 384 21.27 -1.67 47.17
N PRO A 385 22.09 -2.67 46.80
CA PRO A 385 21.75 -3.63 45.75
C PRO A 385 20.73 -4.66 46.23
N ALA A 386 19.57 -4.69 45.57
CA ALA A 386 18.60 -5.77 45.68
C ALA A 386 19.06 -6.98 44.85
N THR A 387 18.92 -8.14 45.48
CA THR A 387 19.29 -9.48 45.02
C THR A 387 18.64 -9.89 43.69
N ARG A 388 19.49 -10.49 42.85
CA ARG A 388 19.23 -11.14 41.57
C ARG A 388 18.23 -12.29 41.73
N GLY A 389 17.01 -12.11 41.23
CA GLY A 389 16.03 -13.18 41.04
C GLY A 389 16.03 -13.60 39.56
N ASP A 390 16.45 -14.83 39.30
CA ASP A 390 16.38 -15.47 37.99
C ASP A 390 14.92 -15.74 37.60
N ASN A 391 14.37 -14.92 36.69
CA ASN A 391 13.17 -15.25 35.94
C ASN A 391 13.55 -15.40 34.47
N ALA A 392 14.02 -16.61 34.13
CA ALA A 392 14.08 -17.06 32.75
C ALA A 392 12.63 -17.30 32.27
N ILE A 393 12.11 -16.38 31.46
CA ILE A 393 10.87 -16.59 30.72
C ILE A 393 11.19 -17.63 29.63
N ASP A 394 10.75 -18.87 29.87
CA ASP A 394 10.86 -19.96 28.92
C ASP A 394 9.95 -19.69 27.71
N LEU A 395 10.57 -19.35 26.59
CA LEU A 395 9.90 -18.98 25.33
C LEU A 395 9.44 -20.21 24.53
N ALA A 396 9.60 -21.43 25.06
CA ALA A 396 9.32 -22.68 24.35
C ALA A 396 7.82 -23.02 24.23
N ASP A 397 6.95 -22.44 25.06
CA ASP A 397 5.50 -22.78 25.10
C ASP A 397 4.59 -21.78 24.35
N HIS A 398 5.17 -20.92 23.51
CA HIS A 398 4.39 -19.98 22.72
C HIS A 398 3.64 -20.71 21.58
N PRO A 399 2.32 -20.50 21.37
CA PRO A 399 1.53 -21.14 20.30
C PRO A 399 2.09 -20.94 18.87
N ILE A 400 2.98 -19.96 18.70
CA ILE A 400 3.74 -19.67 17.48
C ILE A 400 4.62 -20.86 17.05
N ALA A 401 5.15 -21.65 18.00
CA ALA A 401 6.01 -22.79 17.70
C ALA A 401 5.27 -23.93 16.96
N ARG A 402 3.95 -24.08 17.18
CA ARG A 402 3.15 -25.12 16.51
C ARG A 402 2.88 -24.79 15.04
N HIS A 403 2.63 -23.53 14.69
CA HIS A 403 2.48 -23.13 13.28
C HIS A 403 3.81 -23.02 12.53
N LEU A 404 4.90 -22.60 13.19
CA LEU A 404 6.25 -22.63 12.60
C LEU A 404 6.72 -24.05 12.27
N SER A 405 6.32 -25.05 13.06
CA SER A 405 6.66 -26.47 12.82
C SER A 405 5.92 -27.06 11.60
N ALA A 406 4.65 -26.69 11.40
CA ALA A 406 3.89 -27.07 10.21
C ALA A 406 4.48 -26.45 8.92
N PHE A 407 4.91 -25.19 8.99
CA PHE A 407 5.54 -24.50 7.86
C PHE A 407 6.95 -25.02 7.53
N ARG A 408 7.72 -25.47 8.54
CA ARG A 408 9.04 -26.10 8.33
C ARG A 408 8.93 -27.42 7.57
N ASN A 409 7.84 -28.18 7.76
CA ASN A 409 7.62 -29.46 7.10
C ASN A 409 7.19 -29.33 5.62
N ALA A 410 6.59 -28.21 5.22
CA ALA A 410 6.17 -27.97 3.84
C ALA A 410 7.32 -27.56 2.88
N HIS A 411 8.46 -27.10 3.42
CA HIS A 411 9.61 -26.63 2.62
C HIS A 411 10.93 -27.38 2.86
N GLY A 412 10.93 -28.42 3.71
CA GLY A 412 12.12 -29.17 4.09
C GLY A 412 12.55 -30.34 3.20
N ARG A 413 11.90 -30.59 2.05
CA ARG A 413 12.29 -31.67 1.13
C ARG A 413 12.87 -31.13 -0.17
N SER A 414 14.14 -30.72 -0.13
CA SER A 414 14.98 -30.57 -1.32
C SER A 414 16.43 -30.90 -0.99
N ASN A 415 16.87 -32.07 -1.47
CA ASN A 415 18.24 -32.53 -1.74
C ASN A 415 19.37 -32.25 -0.73
N LEU A 416 19.58 -33.22 0.17
CA LEU A 416 20.93 -33.60 0.63
C LEU A 416 21.32 -34.90 -0.08
N LEU A 417 22.01 -34.78 -1.21
CA LEU A 417 22.73 -35.90 -1.83
C LEU A 417 24.16 -35.87 -1.27
N SER A 418 24.43 -36.89 -0.46
CA SER A 418 25.72 -37.22 0.13
C SER A 418 26.76 -37.51 -0.96
N VAL A 419 27.93 -36.87 -0.92
CA VAL A 419 29.10 -37.22 -1.74
C VAL A 419 30.07 -38.00 -0.84
N PRO A 420 30.45 -39.25 -1.19
CA PRO A 420 31.44 -39.98 -0.42
C PRO A 420 32.86 -39.53 -0.78
N ASN A 421 33.66 -39.35 0.25
CA ASN A 421 35.11 -39.21 0.21
C ASN A 421 35.76 -40.41 -0.50
N ARG A 422 36.65 -40.17 -1.46
CA ARG A 422 37.55 -41.21 -1.99
C ARG A 422 38.98 -40.69 -2.02
N VAL A 423 39.74 -41.24 -1.06
CA VAL A 423 41.21 -41.28 -0.98
C VAL A 423 41.76 -42.12 -2.14
N LEU A 424 42.85 -41.67 -2.78
CA LEU A 424 43.91 -42.45 -3.46
C LEU A 424 45.06 -41.44 -3.73
N ASN A 425 46.14 -41.43 -2.97
CA ASN A 425 47.33 -42.30 -2.97
C ASN A 425 48.31 -42.06 -4.14
N GLU A 426 49.58 -41.99 -3.75
CA GLU A 426 50.80 -41.58 -4.46
C GLU A 426 51.12 -42.34 -5.75
N SER A 427 51.69 -41.64 -6.74
CA SER A 427 52.99 -41.90 -7.41
C SER A 427 53.22 -40.88 -8.54
#